data_AF-A0A2H4FX09-F1
#
_entry.id   AF-A0A2H4FX09-F1
#
_cell.length_a   1.000
_cell.length_b   1.000
_cell.length_c   1.000
_cell.angle_alpha   90.00
_cell.angle_beta   90.00
_cell.angle_gamma   90.00
#
_symmetry.space_group_name_H-M   'P 1'
#
loop_
_entity.id
_entity.type
_entity.pdbx_description
1 polymer ?
#
loop_
_entity_poly.entity_id
_entity_poly.type
_entity_poly.pdbx_seq_one_letter_code
_entity_poly.pdbx_strand_id
1 'polypeptide(L)'
;DNATLTRFFTFHFLFPFIVAAATLVHILFIHQVGANNPLGINSNVDKIPFHPYFTFKDIAGFIIMLMGLVMLTLLNPYLLGDPDNFIPANPLVTPAHIQPEWYFL
;
A
#
# COMPACT_ATOMS: atom_id res chain seq x y z
N ASP A 1 10.01 -20.36 18.95
CA ASP A 1 9.73 -18.98 18.52
C ASP A 1 10.74 -18.40 17.53
N ASN A 2 12.05 -18.49 17.79
CA ASN A 2 13.06 -17.89 16.91
C ASN A 2 12.94 -18.32 15.42
N ALA A 3 12.72 -19.60 15.15
CA ALA A 3 12.56 -20.10 13.78
C ALA A 3 11.36 -19.51 13.02
N THR A 4 10.30 -19.08 13.71
CA THR A 4 9.12 -18.43 13.11
C THR A 4 9.41 -16.96 12.81
N LEU A 5 10.06 -16.26 13.74
CA LEU A 5 10.43 -14.86 13.52
C LEU A 5 11.44 -14.72 12.37
N THR A 6 12.45 -15.59 12.31
CA THR A 6 13.45 -15.57 11.21
C THR A 6 12.80 -15.79 9.85
N ARG A 7 11.91 -16.79 9.70
CA ARG A 7 11.25 -17.05 8.40
C ARG A 7 10.30 -15.92 8.02
N PHE A 8 9.59 -15.33 8.99
CA PHE A 8 8.69 -14.20 8.72
C PHE A 8 9.48 -12.99 8.23
N PHE A 9 10.62 -12.69 8.83
CA PHE A 9 11.50 -11.64 8.33
C PHE A 9 11.99 -11.94 6.90
N THR A 10 12.44 -13.17 6.63
CA THR A 10 12.88 -13.57 5.28
C THR A 10 11.77 -13.39 4.24
N PHE A 11 10.55 -13.81 4.55
CA PHE A 11 9.41 -13.65 3.65
C PHE A 11 8.96 -12.19 3.51
N HIS A 12 8.95 -11.43 4.60
CA HIS A 12 8.64 -9.99 4.58
C HIS A 12 9.60 -9.21 3.70
N PHE A 13 10.89 -9.59 3.68
CA PHE A 13 11.86 -9.00 2.77
C PHE A 13 11.64 -9.42 1.31
N LEU A 14 11.32 -10.70 1.07
CA LEU A 14 11.17 -11.26 -0.27
C LEU A 14 9.89 -10.78 -0.99
N PHE A 15 8.75 -10.78 -0.31
CA PHE A 15 7.45 -10.55 -0.95
C PHE A 15 7.29 -9.18 -1.63
N PRO A 16 7.81 -8.05 -1.10
CA PRO A 16 7.78 -6.77 -1.80
C PRO A 16 8.39 -6.83 -3.21
N PHE A 17 9.45 -7.61 -3.43
CA PHE A 17 10.06 -7.77 -4.76
C PHE A 17 9.20 -8.63 -5.69
N ILE A 18 8.54 -9.66 -5.15
CA ILE A 18 7.57 -10.46 -5.91
C ILE A 18 6.38 -9.58 -6.32
N VAL A 19 5.87 -8.75 -5.41
CA VAL A 19 4.80 -7.78 -5.70
C VAL A 19 5.26 -6.78 -6.76
N ALA A 20 6.48 -6.24 -6.67
CA ALA A 20 7.02 -5.34 -7.70
C ALA A 20 7.06 -6.00 -9.09
N ALA A 21 7.50 -7.25 -9.19
CA ALA A 21 7.49 -8.01 -10.44
C ALA A 21 6.06 -8.25 -10.96
N ALA A 22 5.12 -8.61 -10.08
CA ALA A 22 3.71 -8.77 -10.43
C ALA A 22 3.09 -7.45 -10.93
N THR A 23 3.47 -6.31 -10.35
CA THR A 23 3.04 -4.97 -10.80
C THR A 23 3.51 -4.67 -12.22
N LEU A 24 4.73 -5.07 -12.61
CA LEU A 24 5.20 -4.91 -14.00
C LEU A 24 4.37 -5.75 -14.98
N VAL A 25 4.04 -6.99 -14.63
CA VAL A 25 3.16 -7.85 -15.42
C VAL A 25 1.75 -7.24 -15.51
N HIS A 26 1.24 -6.71 -14.41
CA HIS A 26 -0.04 -6.02 -14.37
C HIS A 26 -0.07 -4.80 -15.31
N ILE A 27 0.95 -3.93 -15.25
CA ILE A 27 1.08 -2.77 -16.14
C ILE A 27 1.19 -3.20 -17.61
N LEU A 28 1.94 -4.27 -17.90
CA LEU A 28 2.06 -4.83 -19.25
C LEU A 28 0.68 -5.16 -19.83
N PHE A 29 -0.19 -5.83 -19.06
CA PHE A 29 -1.54 -6.16 -19.53
C PHE A 29 -2.42 -4.93 -19.70
N ILE A 30 -2.34 -3.94 -18.80
CA ILE A 30 -3.06 -2.67 -18.97
C ILE A 30 -2.58 -1.93 -20.22
N HIS A 31 -1.28 -1.99 -20.56
CA HIS A 31 -0.77 -1.36 -21.78
C HIS A 31 -1.29 -2.01 -23.06
N GLN A 32 -1.72 -3.28 -23.05
CA GLN A 32 -2.30 -3.93 -24.23
C GLN A 32 -3.73 -3.44 -24.53
N VAL A 33 -4.53 -3.20 -23.50
CA VAL A 33 -5.95 -2.85 -23.64
C VAL A 33 -6.25 -1.35 -23.42
N GLY A 34 -5.36 -0.65 -22.73
CA GLY A 34 -5.55 0.73 -22.27
C GLY A 34 -6.38 0.83 -20.99
N ALA A 35 -6.39 2.02 -20.38
CA ALA A 35 -7.24 2.30 -19.22
C ALA A 35 -8.72 2.42 -19.62
N ASN A 36 -9.61 1.98 -18.72
CA ASN A 36 -11.04 2.27 -18.83
C ASN A 36 -11.35 3.71 -18.40
N ASN A 37 -12.57 4.18 -18.66
CA ASN A 37 -13.05 5.50 -18.25
C ASN A 37 -14.36 5.40 -17.44
N PRO A 38 -14.78 6.46 -16.72
CA PRO A 38 -15.95 6.41 -15.85
C PRO A 38 -17.27 6.05 -16.53
N LEU A 39 -17.39 6.29 -17.85
CA LEU A 39 -18.59 5.94 -18.61
C LEU A 39 -18.57 4.47 -19.09
N GLY A 40 -17.44 3.77 -19.00
CA GLY A 40 -17.31 2.37 -19.42
C GLY A 40 -17.44 2.15 -20.93
N ILE A 41 -17.44 3.21 -21.73
CA ILE A 41 -17.54 3.15 -23.20
C ILE A 41 -16.14 3.21 -23.85
N ASN A 42 -16.05 2.94 -25.16
CA ASN A 42 -14.77 2.98 -25.85
C ASN A 42 -14.18 4.42 -25.90
N SER A 43 -12.97 4.60 -25.35
CA SER A 43 -12.27 5.89 -25.28
C SER A 43 -11.42 6.22 -26.51
N ASN A 44 -11.33 5.35 -27.52
CA ASN A 44 -10.48 5.55 -28.71
C ASN A 44 -10.85 6.81 -29.51
N VAL A 45 -12.08 7.29 -29.39
CA VAL A 45 -12.56 8.49 -30.08
C VAL A 45 -11.98 9.79 -29.53
N ASP A 46 -11.47 9.78 -28.29
CA ASP A 46 -10.97 10.97 -27.59
C ASP A 46 -9.82 10.60 -26.63
N LYS A 47 -8.69 10.17 -27.19
CA LYS A 47 -7.48 9.91 -26.41
C LYS A 47 -6.59 11.15 -26.38
N ILE A 48 -6.14 11.49 -25.16
CA ILE A 48 -5.09 12.49 -24.94
C ILE A 48 -3.80 11.78 -24.51
N PRO A 49 -2.61 12.35 -24.81
CA PRO A 49 -1.34 11.78 -24.37
C PRO A 49 -1.22 11.79 -22.85
N PHE A 50 -0.46 10.84 -22.29
CA PHE A 50 -0.23 10.77 -20.84
C PHE A 50 0.48 12.02 -20.31
N HIS A 51 1.54 12.45 -21.01
CA HIS A 51 2.22 13.71 -20.74
C HIS A 51 1.68 14.82 -21.67
N PRO A 52 1.36 16.02 -21.16
CA PRO A 52 1.54 16.48 -19.78
C PRO A 52 0.38 16.18 -18.83
N TYR A 53 -0.78 15.80 -19.36
CA TYR A 53 -2.06 15.82 -18.64
C TYR A 53 -2.10 14.96 -17.38
N PHE A 54 -1.84 13.66 -17.51
CA PHE A 54 -1.86 12.74 -16.39
C PHE A 54 -0.59 12.85 -15.54
N THR A 55 0.55 13.22 -16.12
CA THR A 55 1.78 13.47 -15.34
C THR A 55 1.57 14.52 -14.25
N PHE A 56 1.02 15.70 -14.58
CA PHE A 56 0.79 16.74 -13.58
C PHE A 56 -0.36 16.40 -12.62
N LYS A 57 -1.39 15.70 -13.11
CA LYS A 57 -2.48 15.19 -12.26
C LYS A 57 -1.95 14.23 -11.21
N ASP A 58 -1.09 13.30 -11.59
CA ASP A 58 -0.50 12.31 -10.69
C ASP A 58 0.46 12.95 -9.68
N ILE A 59 1.25 13.94 -10.10
CA ILE A 59 2.11 14.73 -9.18
C ILE A 59 1.25 15.41 -8.11
N ALA A 60 0.13 16.05 -8.50
CA ALA A 60 -0.76 16.68 -7.53
C ALA A 60 -1.34 15.66 -6.53
N GLY A 61 -1.76 14.48 -7.02
CA GLY A 61 -2.22 13.38 -6.17
C GLY A 61 -1.14 12.89 -5.21
N PHE A 62 0.10 12.74 -5.69
CA PHE A 62 1.25 12.32 -4.88
C PHE A 62 1.58 13.33 -3.77
N ILE A 63 1.49 14.63 -4.05
CA ILE A 63 1.67 15.69 -3.05
C ILE A 63 0.62 15.58 -1.93
N ILE A 64 -0.65 15.36 -2.29
CA ILE A 64 -1.73 15.21 -1.30
C ILE A 64 -1.50 13.96 -0.43
N MET A 65 -1.13 12.83 -1.05
CA MET A 65 -0.81 11.59 -0.33
C MET A 65 0.38 11.79 0.62
N LEU A 66 1.47 12.41 0.15
CA LEU A 66 2.64 12.70 0.99
C LEU A 66 2.31 13.64 2.13
N MET A 67 1.48 14.67 1.90
CA MET A 67 1.04 15.55 2.97
C MET A 67 0.29 14.77 4.05
N GLY A 68 -0.62 13.88 3.68
CA GLY A 68 -1.31 12.99 4.63
C GLY A 68 -0.34 12.13 5.43
N LEU A 69 0.63 11.51 4.77
CA LEU A 69 1.66 10.70 5.42
C LEU A 69 2.51 11.54 6.39
N VAL A 70 2.99 12.71 5.97
CA VAL A 70 3.81 13.60 6.81
C VAL A 70 3.02 14.04 8.05
N MET A 71 1.76 14.45 7.89
CA MET A 71 0.91 14.83 9.01
C MET A 71 0.71 13.67 9.99
N LEU A 72 0.45 12.46 9.51
CA LEU A 72 0.34 11.28 10.37
C LEU A 72 1.65 11.03 11.12
N THR A 73 2.78 11.00 10.42
CA THR A 73 4.09 10.68 11.03
C THR A 73 4.60 11.72 12.01
N LEU A 74 4.35 13.01 11.76
CA LEU A 74 4.92 14.09 12.58
C LEU A 74 3.97 14.55 13.69
N LEU A 75 2.65 14.51 13.48
CA LEU A 75 1.69 14.99 14.46
C LEU A 75 1.14 13.88 15.35
N ASN A 76 0.83 12.70 14.79
CA ASN A 76 0.23 11.58 15.53
C ASN A 76 0.75 10.21 15.05
N PRO A 77 2.04 9.89 15.25
CA PRO A 77 2.67 8.70 14.67
C PRO A 77 2.05 7.36 15.14
N TYR A 78 1.38 7.35 16.28
CA TYR A 78 0.75 6.15 16.86
C TYR A 78 -0.76 6.08 16.67
N LEU A 79 -1.36 7.03 15.93
CA LEU A 79 -2.83 7.09 15.74
C LEU A 79 -3.43 5.80 15.16
N LEU A 80 -2.68 5.13 14.28
CA LEU A 80 -3.12 3.91 13.59
C LEU A 80 -2.49 2.63 14.17
N GLY A 81 -1.77 2.73 15.29
CA GLY A 81 -1.11 1.61 15.96
C GLY A 81 -1.84 1.17 17.23
N ASP A 82 -1.52 -0.04 17.69
CA ASP A 82 -2.04 -0.57 18.96
C ASP A 82 -1.01 -0.35 20.09
N PRO A 83 -1.38 0.25 21.24
CA PRO A 83 -0.46 0.45 22.36
C PRO A 83 0.13 -0.86 22.91
N ASP A 84 -0.56 -2.00 22.78
CA ASP A 84 -0.06 -3.29 23.29
C ASP A 84 1.20 -3.75 22.55
N ASN A 85 1.45 -3.27 21.32
CA ASN A 85 2.67 -3.57 20.56
C ASN A 85 3.94 -2.92 21.13
N PHE A 86 3.82 -2.04 22.13
CA PHE A 86 4.96 -1.55 22.92
C PHE A 86 5.35 -2.46 24.08
N ILE A 87 4.53 -3.48 24.38
CA ILE A 87 4.81 -4.48 25.41
C ILE A 87 5.53 -5.66 24.73
N PRO A 88 6.72 -6.10 25.19
CA PRO A 88 7.39 -7.26 24.63
C PRO A 88 6.51 -8.51 24.69
N ALA A 89 6.55 -9.31 23.62
CA ALA A 89 5.73 -10.51 23.51
C ALA A 89 5.97 -11.48 24.69
N ASN A 90 4.88 -11.94 25.31
CA ASN A 90 4.90 -12.94 26.37
C ASN A 90 4.01 -14.14 25.97
N PRO A 91 4.59 -15.33 25.69
CA PRO A 91 3.81 -16.48 25.23
C PRO A 91 2.85 -17.04 26.28
N LEU A 92 2.96 -16.63 27.55
CA LEU A 92 2.10 -17.08 28.64
C LEU A 92 0.94 -16.12 28.95
N VAL A 93 0.88 -14.97 28.28
CA VAL A 93 -0.12 -13.93 28.53
C VAL A 93 -0.72 -13.45 27.21
N THR A 94 -2.04 -13.55 27.09
CA THR A 94 -2.80 -12.99 25.96
C THR A 94 -3.46 -11.68 26.39
N PRO A 95 -3.29 -10.57 25.65
CA PRO A 95 -4.02 -9.33 25.93
C PRO A 95 -5.54 -9.51 25.86
N ALA A 96 -6.28 -8.77 26.68
CA ALA A 96 -7.73 -8.94 26.82
C ALA A 96 -8.52 -8.57 25.55
N HIS A 97 -8.01 -7.63 24.75
CA HIS A 97 -8.64 -7.13 23.52
C HIS A 97 -7.76 -7.34 22.29
N ILE A 98 -7.09 -8.50 22.19
CA ILE A 98 -6.23 -8.83 21.04
C ILE A 98 -6.99 -8.70 19.72
N GLN A 99 -6.44 -7.91 18.79
CA GLN A 99 -7.02 -7.61 17.48
C GLN A 99 -5.90 -7.41 16.46
N PRO A 100 -6.13 -7.69 15.16
CA PRO A 100 -5.17 -7.31 14.12
C PRO A 100 -5.21 -5.80 13.88
N GLU A 101 -4.27 -5.30 13.07
CA GLU A 101 -4.28 -3.92 12.63
C GLU A 101 -5.54 -3.59 11.82
N TRP A 102 -5.91 -2.31 11.80
CA TRP A 102 -7.18 -1.80 11.27
C TRP A 102 -7.51 -2.19 9.83
N TYR A 103 -6.52 -2.46 8.98
CA TYR A 103 -6.72 -2.86 7.59
C TYR A 103 -7.06 -4.36 7.42
N PHE A 104 -7.16 -5.10 8.54
CA PHE A 104 -7.62 -6.49 8.61
C PHE A 104 -8.88 -6.68 9.48
N LEU A 105 -9.37 -5.62 10.15
CA LEU A 105 -10.63 -5.63 10.90
C LEU A 105 -11.83 -5.60 9.96
#